data_AF-A0A2T6GR49-F1
#
_entry.id   AF-A0A2T6GR49-F1
#
_cell.length_a   1.000
_cell.length_b   1.000
_cell.length_c   1.000
_cell.angle_alpha   90.00
_cell.angle_beta   90.00
_cell.angle_gamma   90.00
#
_symmetry.space_group_name_H-M   'P 1'
#
loop_
_entity.id
_entity.type
_entity.pdbx_description
1 polymer ?
#
loop_
_entity_poly.entity_id
_entity_poly.type
_entity_poly.pdbx_seq_one_letter_code
_entity_poly.pdbx_strand_id
1 'polypeptide(L)'
;MRAEAGLRPSGALGIVVPLARWLGARLAAQPGTGAQLGAGKGRGAEVFMERWWRRKGGCQALVCGLLLLGLPGLGRAAADMAFFGVLIAPPQCTVSDKDAPIRVSFGNVQLRKIDGEHYRQPIPYQIKCPGLVSQDSTWKMRLTFKGSVADFNPALLRTSVNGLAIKLLLGERELVLNEPRQISLDSLQKPPAFEAVPVKKVGAQLALSEFNASGLLLVELY
;
A
#
# COMPACT_ATOMS: atom_id res chain seq x y z
N MET A 1 -53.07 -4.92 35.63
CA MET A 1 -53.32 -3.99 36.75
C MET A 1 -52.08 -3.91 37.63
N ARG A 2 -51.23 -2.88 37.43
CA ARG A 2 -50.53 -2.16 38.49
C ARG A 2 -49.94 -0.90 37.84
N ALA A 3 -50.47 0.24 38.25
CA ALA A 3 -50.01 1.58 37.92
C ALA A 3 -48.95 2.02 38.93
N GLU A 4 -48.23 3.09 38.58
CA GLU A 4 -47.66 4.20 39.37
C GLU A 4 -46.38 4.66 38.61
N ALA A 5 -46.39 5.77 37.84
CA ALA A 5 -46.31 7.18 38.26
C ALA A 5 -45.11 7.42 39.20
N GLY A 6 -44.19 8.36 39.03
CA GLY A 6 -44.01 9.51 38.13
C GLY A 6 -42.85 10.35 38.69
N LEU A 7 -42.53 11.46 38.02
CA LEU A 7 -41.71 12.61 38.46
C LEU A 7 -40.18 12.60 38.19
N ARG A 8 -39.82 13.23 37.07
CA ARG A 8 -38.83 14.33 36.98
C ARG A 8 -39.47 15.63 37.55
N PRO A 9 -38.79 16.79 37.76
CA PRO A 9 -37.46 17.22 37.29
C PRO A 9 -36.64 18.02 38.35
N SER A 10 -35.49 18.57 37.94
CA SER A 10 -34.97 19.92 38.28
C SER A 10 -33.47 19.92 38.62
N GLY A 11 -32.72 20.88 38.07
CA GLY A 11 -31.33 21.14 38.46
C GLY A 11 -30.41 21.50 37.30
N ALA A 12 -30.63 22.68 36.71
CA ALA A 12 -29.61 23.37 35.91
C ALA A 12 -28.53 23.95 36.83
N LEU A 13 -27.26 23.86 36.41
CA LEU A 13 -26.07 24.68 36.77
C LEU A 13 -24.94 24.05 35.90
N GLY A 14 -24.41 24.66 34.85
CA GLY A 14 -23.86 26.00 34.82
C GLY A 14 -22.37 25.96 35.14
N ILE A 15 -21.54 25.33 34.30
CA ILE A 15 -20.09 25.57 34.31
C ILE A 15 -19.61 25.76 32.88
N VAL A 16 -19.42 27.04 32.56
CA VAL A 16 -18.72 27.54 31.38
C VAL A 16 -17.22 27.31 31.65
N VAL A 17 -16.60 26.38 30.92
CA VAL A 17 -15.13 26.26 30.92
C VAL A 17 -14.59 27.26 29.90
N PRO A 18 -13.70 28.18 30.30
CA PRO A 18 -13.23 29.23 29.41
C PRO A 18 -12.25 28.67 28.37
N LEU A 19 -12.37 29.21 27.15
CA LEU A 19 -11.39 29.04 26.08
C LEU A 19 -10.00 29.52 26.56
N ALA A 20 -9.06 28.60 26.72
CA ALA A 20 -7.66 28.93 26.81
C ALA A 20 -7.12 29.26 25.42
N ARG A 21 -7.05 30.57 25.13
CA ARG A 21 -6.24 31.19 24.08
C ARG A 21 -4.79 30.70 24.19
N TRP A 22 -4.36 29.85 23.27
CA TRP A 22 -2.93 29.65 23.04
C TRP A 22 -2.41 30.77 22.15
N LEU A 23 -1.76 31.72 22.81
CA LEU A 23 -0.90 32.74 22.23
C LEU A 23 0.25 32.05 21.47
N GLY A 24 0.55 32.59 20.30
CA GLY A 24 1.58 32.08 19.42
C GLY A 24 2.98 32.11 20.03
N ALA A 25 3.78 31.12 19.65
CA ALA A 25 5.22 31.23 19.61
C ALA A 25 5.66 30.77 18.22
N ARG A 26 5.93 31.75 17.35
CA ARG A 26 6.77 31.56 16.16
C ARG A 26 8.19 31.30 16.67
N LEU A 27 8.67 30.07 16.55
CA LEU A 27 10.10 29.80 16.56
C LEU A 27 10.59 29.79 15.11
N ALA A 28 11.20 30.91 14.72
CA ALA A 28 12.14 30.95 13.63
C ALA A 28 13.47 30.37 14.14
N ALA A 29 14.00 29.35 13.45
CA ALA A 29 15.38 28.90 13.60
C ALA A 29 15.95 28.59 12.21
N GLN A 30 17.20 28.98 12.04
CA GLN A 30 17.90 29.38 10.82
C GLN A 30 18.30 28.23 9.86
N PRO A 31 18.65 28.56 8.59
CA PRO A 31 19.21 27.60 7.64
C PRO A 31 20.68 27.27 7.98
N GLY A 32 21.00 25.98 8.05
CA GLY A 32 22.36 25.49 8.19
C GLY A 32 23.11 25.51 6.86
N THR A 33 24.07 26.41 6.73
CA THR A 33 25.15 26.35 5.74
C THR A 33 26.29 25.47 6.27
N GLY A 34 26.60 24.39 5.57
CA GLY A 34 27.85 23.62 5.68
C GLY A 34 28.30 23.27 4.26
N ALA A 35 29.19 24.06 3.65
CA ALA A 35 30.66 23.94 3.74
C ALA A 35 31.21 22.73 2.99
N GLN A 36 31.66 22.99 1.76
CA GLN A 36 32.48 22.13 0.90
C GLN A 36 33.91 21.95 1.45
N LEU A 37 34.41 20.72 1.40
CA LEU A 37 35.82 20.33 1.47
C LEU A 37 35.94 19.04 0.64
N GLY A 38 36.90 18.80 -0.26
CA GLY A 38 38.05 19.55 -0.76
C GLY A 38 38.74 18.62 -1.76
N ALA A 39 38.92 19.07 -3.00
CA ALA A 39 39.65 18.36 -4.03
C ALA A 39 41.16 18.53 -3.81
N GLY A 40 41.86 17.45 -3.47
CA GLY A 40 43.32 17.42 -3.36
C GLY A 40 43.97 17.32 -4.74
N LYS A 41 44.41 18.46 -5.27
CA LYS A 41 45.20 18.58 -6.51
C LYS A 41 46.67 18.79 -6.15
N GLY A 42 47.47 17.72 -6.20
CA GLY A 42 48.93 17.76 -6.10
C GLY A 42 49.55 18.31 -7.38
N ARG A 43 50.26 19.43 -7.26
CA ARG A 43 51.15 20.06 -8.26
C ARG A 43 52.60 19.81 -7.84
N GLY A 44 53.50 19.70 -8.82
CA GLY A 44 54.96 19.74 -8.66
C GLY A 44 55.59 18.40 -9.08
N ALA A 45 56.50 18.31 -10.05
CA ALA A 45 57.48 19.29 -10.47
C ALA A 45 57.81 19.16 -11.97
N GLU A 46 57.58 20.23 -12.72
CA GLU A 46 58.45 20.58 -13.84
C GLU A 46 59.32 21.74 -13.36
N VAL A 47 60.62 21.49 -13.18
CA VAL A 47 61.62 22.54 -12.98
C VAL A 47 62.89 22.11 -13.68
N PHE A 48 63.47 23.06 -14.40
CA PHE A 48 64.87 23.15 -14.81
C PHE A 48 65.31 22.43 -16.09
N MET A 49 64.84 23.04 -17.18
CA MET A 49 65.66 23.51 -18.28
C MET A 49 67.13 23.79 -17.95
N GLU A 50 67.97 23.38 -18.89
CA GLU A 50 69.19 24.03 -19.37
C GLU A 50 70.57 23.67 -18.80
N ARG A 51 71.41 23.40 -19.81
CA ARG A 51 72.83 23.75 -19.95
C ARG A 51 73.89 22.72 -19.55
N TRP A 52 74.56 22.31 -20.63
CA TRP A 52 75.98 21.97 -20.74
C TRP A 52 76.34 20.55 -20.31
N TRP A 53 76.61 19.70 -21.31
CA TRP A 53 78.01 19.44 -21.65
C TRP A 53 78.14 18.88 -23.08
N ARG A 54 78.52 19.75 -24.01
CA ARG A 54 79.08 19.36 -25.30
C ARG A 54 80.56 19.04 -25.08
N ARG A 55 80.96 17.76 -24.99
CA ARG A 55 82.36 17.38 -25.28
C ARG A 55 82.55 15.89 -25.63
N LYS A 56 82.67 15.65 -26.94
CA LYS A 56 83.52 14.68 -27.65
C LYS A 56 83.45 13.18 -27.29
N GLY A 57 83.11 12.38 -28.31
CA GLY A 57 83.92 11.22 -28.71
C GLY A 57 83.20 9.87 -28.75
N GLY A 58 83.23 9.22 -29.93
CA GLY A 58 83.09 7.76 -30.14
C GLY A 58 81.69 7.20 -29.91
N CYS A 59 80.91 6.79 -30.92
CA CYS A 59 81.10 5.59 -31.74
C CYS A 59 81.20 4.29 -30.91
N GLN A 60 80.40 3.30 -31.32
CA GLN A 60 80.34 1.89 -30.83
C GLN A 60 79.61 1.69 -29.49
N ALA A 61 78.73 0.70 -29.32
CA ALA A 61 78.22 -0.33 -30.19
C ALA A 61 77.00 -1.00 -29.51
N LEU A 62 76.05 -1.50 -30.31
CA LEU A 62 75.40 -2.80 -30.10
C LEU A 62 75.02 -3.21 -28.67
N VAL A 63 74.10 -2.50 -27.98
CA VAL A 63 73.28 -3.10 -26.92
C VAL A 63 71.92 -2.39 -26.83
N CYS A 64 71.02 -2.65 -27.80
CA CYS A 64 69.60 -2.27 -27.66
C CYS A 64 68.66 -3.32 -28.28
N GLY A 65 69.18 -4.50 -28.60
CA GLY A 65 68.49 -5.54 -29.37
C GLY A 65 67.90 -6.70 -28.57
N LEU A 66 67.88 -6.67 -27.23
CA LEU A 66 67.37 -7.81 -26.45
C LEU A 66 66.81 -7.41 -25.08
N LEU A 67 65.78 -6.56 -25.05
CA LEU A 67 65.00 -6.32 -23.82
C LEU A 67 63.54 -5.88 -24.12
N LEU A 68 62.84 -6.60 -25.00
CA LEU A 68 61.41 -6.39 -25.27
C LEU A 68 60.57 -7.68 -25.29
N LEU A 69 61.08 -8.80 -24.77
CA LEU A 69 60.30 -10.02 -24.55
C LEU A 69 60.15 -10.27 -23.06
N GLY A 70 59.12 -9.68 -22.45
CA GLY A 70 58.72 -10.00 -21.09
C GLY A 70 58.24 -8.81 -20.26
N LEU A 71 57.20 -8.09 -20.70
CA LEU A 71 56.33 -7.44 -19.71
C LEU A 71 55.35 -8.51 -19.20
N PRO A 72 55.41 -8.94 -17.93
CA PRO A 72 54.31 -9.70 -17.35
C PRO A 72 53.08 -8.79 -17.33
N GLY A 73 51.96 -9.27 -17.85
CA GLY A 73 50.73 -8.49 -17.94
C GLY A 73 50.36 -7.90 -16.58
N LEU A 74 50.06 -6.60 -16.55
CA LEU A 74 49.39 -5.96 -15.42
C LEU A 74 48.00 -6.60 -15.28
N GLY A 75 47.87 -7.60 -14.41
CA GLY A 75 46.58 -8.10 -13.97
C GLY A 75 45.81 -6.93 -13.34
N ARG A 76 44.66 -6.57 -13.92
CA ARG A 76 43.76 -5.59 -13.31
C ARG A 76 43.16 -6.23 -12.06
N ALA A 77 43.38 -5.64 -10.89
CA ALA A 77 42.63 -6.01 -9.71
C ALA A 77 41.14 -5.77 -10.00
N ALA A 78 40.34 -6.85 -9.99
CA ALA A 78 38.90 -6.73 -9.97
C ALA A 78 38.52 -6.21 -8.58
N ALA A 79 37.91 -5.03 -8.52
CA ALA A 79 37.40 -4.52 -7.26
C ALA A 79 36.30 -5.46 -6.76
N ASP A 80 36.39 -5.90 -5.50
CA ASP A 80 35.35 -6.70 -4.86
C ASP A 80 34.04 -5.90 -4.83
N MET A 81 33.00 -6.46 -5.44
CA MET A 81 31.67 -5.85 -5.44
C MET A 81 30.87 -6.42 -4.26
N ALA A 82 30.52 -5.55 -3.31
CA ALA A 82 29.68 -5.90 -2.17
C ALA A 82 28.27 -5.32 -2.32
N PHE A 83 27.25 -6.16 -2.08
CA PHE A 83 25.85 -5.76 -2.10
C PHE A 83 25.30 -5.73 -0.67
N PHE A 84 24.64 -4.64 -0.32
CA PHE A 84 23.97 -4.47 0.97
C PHE A 84 22.51 -4.11 0.74
N GLY A 85 21.64 -4.55 1.64
CA GLY A 85 20.22 -4.25 1.60
C GLY A 85 19.52 -4.70 2.89
N VAL A 86 18.26 -4.28 3.03
CA VAL A 86 17.37 -4.68 4.12
C VAL A 86 16.10 -5.25 3.50
N LEU A 87 15.69 -6.43 3.96
CA LEU A 87 14.44 -7.06 3.56
C LEU A 87 13.36 -6.70 4.59
N ILE A 88 12.24 -6.15 4.12
CA ILE A 88 11.10 -5.77 4.97
C ILE A 88 9.90 -6.60 4.53
N ALA A 89 9.35 -7.40 5.44
CA ALA A 89 8.16 -8.20 5.18
C ALA A 89 6.87 -7.39 5.39
N PRO A 90 5.81 -7.65 4.61
CA PRO A 90 4.52 -7.01 4.83
C PRO A 90 3.90 -7.48 6.16
N PRO A 91 3.29 -6.57 6.94
CA PRO A 91 2.59 -6.95 8.15
C PRO A 91 1.36 -7.80 7.85
N GLN A 92 0.96 -8.63 8.81
CA GLN A 92 -0.23 -9.46 8.68
C GLN A 92 -1.49 -8.63 8.96
N CYS A 93 -2.45 -8.68 8.05
CA CYS A 93 -3.73 -7.99 8.20
C CYS A 93 -4.86 -8.98 8.45
N THR A 94 -5.84 -8.57 9.25
CA THR A 94 -7.08 -9.31 9.49
C THR A 94 -8.28 -8.49 9.03
N VAL A 95 -9.25 -9.15 8.38
CA VAL A 95 -10.51 -8.53 7.95
C VAL A 95 -11.66 -9.26 8.63
N SER A 96 -12.50 -8.52 9.35
CA SER A 96 -13.61 -9.09 10.12
C SER A 96 -14.70 -8.05 10.40
N ASP A 97 -15.85 -8.50 10.90
CA ASP A 97 -16.80 -7.61 11.56
C ASP A 97 -16.55 -7.66 13.07
N LYS A 98 -15.78 -6.70 13.61
CA LYS A 98 -15.47 -6.61 15.05
C LYS A 98 -14.94 -7.94 15.62
N ASP A 99 -13.95 -8.52 14.94
CA ASP A 99 -13.31 -9.79 15.30
C ASP A 99 -14.23 -11.02 15.18
N ALA A 100 -15.41 -10.88 14.56
CA ALA A 100 -16.33 -11.95 14.21
C ALA A 100 -16.45 -12.17 12.68
N PRO A 101 -16.97 -13.32 12.24
CA PRO A 101 -17.26 -13.55 10.82
C PRO A 101 -18.27 -12.54 10.28
N ILE A 102 -17.99 -11.99 9.10
CA ILE A 102 -18.87 -11.05 8.42
C ILE A 102 -20.15 -11.78 7.99
N ARG A 103 -21.31 -11.25 8.40
CA ARG A 103 -22.63 -11.76 8.03
C ARG A 103 -23.50 -10.62 7.51
N VAL A 104 -24.25 -10.91 6.45
CA VAL A 104 -25.16 -9.96 5.81
C VAL A 104 -26.51 -10.64 5.64
N SER A 105 -27.59 -9.98 6.05
CA SER A 105 -28.95 -10.49 5.91
C SER A 105 -29.76 -9.56 5.03
N PHE A 106 -30.39 -10.12 4.00
CA PHE A 106 -31.30 -9.38 3.12
C PHE A 106 -32.75 -9.36 3.63
N GLY A 107 -33.07 -10.16 4.65
CA GLY A 107 -34.44 -10.33 5.13
C GLY A 107 -35.39 -10.81 4.02
N ASN A 108 -36.57 -10.21 3.95
CA ASN A 108 -37.60 -10.58 2.97
C ASN A 108 -37.40 -9.85 1.64
N VAL A 109 -36.94 -10.58 0.62
CA VAL A 109 -36.69 -10.06 -0.73
C VAL A 109 -37.85 -10.42 -1.66
N GLN A 110 -38.50 -9.43 -2.24
CA GLN A 110 -39.58 -9.65 -3.21
C GLN A 110 -38.98 -9.88 -4.60
N LEU A 111 -39.25 -11.04 -5.22
CA LEU A 111 -38.69 -11.46 -6.52
C LEU A 111 -38.89 -10.44 -7.66
N ARG A 112 -39.95 -9.64 -7.60
CA ARG A 112 -40.28 -8.61 -8.59
C ARG A 112 -39.40 -7.35 -8.48
N LYS A 113 -38.80 -7.12 -7.31
CA LYS A 113 -37.94 -5.97 -7.01
C LYS A 113 -36.46 -6.32 -7.03
N ILE A 114 -36.08 -7.53 -7.45
CA ILE A 114 -34.67 -7.91 -7.60
C ILE A 114 -34.19 -7.41 -8.96
N ASP A 115 -33.51 -6.27 -8.95
CA ASP A 115 -33.01 -5.56 -10.15
C ASP A 115 -31.53 -5.18 -10.05
N GLY A 116 -30.86 -5.53 -8.95
CA GLY A 116 -29.48 -5.13 -8.69
C GLY A 116 -29.30 -3.75 -8.08
N GLU A 117 -30.39 -3.06 -7.73
CA GLU A 117 -30.37 -1.75 -7.07
C GLU A 117 -31.14 -1.77 -5.75
N HIS A 118 -32.27 -2.47 -5.67
CA HIS A 118 -33.02 -2.61 -4.42
C HIS A 118 -32.37 -3.61 -3.45
N TYR A 119 -32.75 -3.49 -2.18
CA TYR A 119 -32.26 -4.35 -1.09
C TYR A 119 -30.75 -4.29 -0.89
N ARG A 120 -30.11 -3.16 -1.21
CA ARG A 120 -28.70 -2.95 -0.87
C ARG A 120 -28.51 -3.13 0.63
N GLN A 121 -27.55 -3.96 1.00
CA GLN A 121 -27.17 -4.17 2.39
C GLN A 121 -25.71 -3.78 2.60
N PRO A 122 -25.39 -3.04 3.67
CA PRO A 122 -24.01 -2.80 4.03
C PRO A 122 -23.36 -4.11 4.48
N ILE A 123 -22.12 -4.32 4.06
CA ILE A 123 -21.24 -5.38 4.51
C ILE A 123 -20.38 -4.79 5.64
N PRO A 124 -20.64 -5.09 6.91
CA PRO A 124 -19.84 -4.55 8.00
C PRO A 124 -18.48 -5.24 7.99
N TYR A 125 -17.42 -4.49 7.66
CA TYR A 125 -16.05 -4.98 7.69
C TYR A 125 -15.12 -3.94 8.28
N GLN A 126 -14.06 -4.41 8.93
CA GLN A 126 -12.94 -3.64 9.41
C GLN A 126 -11.65 -4.33 9.00
N ILE A 127 -10.65 -3.54 8.61
CA ILE A 127 -9.30 -4.04 8.30
C ILE A 127 -8.39 -3.60 9.44
N LYS A 128 -7.73 -4.56 10.09
CA LYS A 128 -6.73 -4.32 11.14
C LYS A 128 -5.39 -4.87 10.68
N CYS A 129 -4.38 -4.01 10.60
CA CYS A 129 -3.01 -4.37 10.24
C CYS A 129 -2.07 -3.89 11.35
N PRO A 130 -1.77 -4.72 12.37
CA PRO A 130 -0.88 -4.33 13.45
C PRO A 130 0.50 -3.89 12.94
N GLY A 131 1.01 -2.77 13.46
CA GLY A 131 2.31 -2.23 13.08
C GLY A 131 2.35 -1.45 11.76
N LEU A 132 1.24 -1.35 11.02
CA LEU A 132 1.15 -0.51 9.84
C LEU A 132 0.59 0.87 10.22
N VAL A 133 1.37 1.92 9.98
CA VAL A 133 0.97 3.32 10.18
C VAL A 133 0.93 3.99 8.80
N SER A 134 -0.24 4.50 8.39
CA SER A 134 -0.49 4.95 7.01
C SER A 134 0.38 6.12 6.55
N GLN A 135 0.85 6.96 7.48
CA GLN A 135 1.59 8.19 7.17
C GLN A 135 3.04 7.96 6.71
N ASP A 136 3.65 6.81 7.04
CA ASP A 136 5.08 6.55 6.79
C ASP A 136 5.36 5.21 6.08
N SER A 137 4.33 4.54 5.58
CA SER A 137 4.48 3.23 4.94
C SER A 137 4.61 3.32 3.42
N THR A 138 5.61 2.64 2.85
CA THR A 138 5.77 2.47 1.39
C THR A 138 4.82 1.45 0.78
N TRP A 139 4.07 0.73 1.62
CA TRP A 139 3.17 -0.34 1.21
C TRP A 139 1.97 0.18 0.42
N LYS A 140 1.46 -0.63 -0.50
CA LYS A 140 0.16 -0.44 -1.14
C LYS A 140 -0.77 -1.56 -0.72
N MET A 141 -2.07 -1.30 -0.76
CA MET A 141 -3.10 -2.25 -0.34
C MET A 141 -4.05 -2.57 -1.49
N ARG A 142 -4.39 -3.84 -1.61
CA ARG A 142 -5.44 -4.33 -2.50
C ARG A 142 -6.38 -5.27 -1.78
N LEU A 143 -7.65 -5.21 -2.17
CA LEU A 143 -8.74 -6.01 -1.63
C LEU A 143 -9.30 -6.89 -2.74
N THR A 144 -9.48 -8.17 -2.44
CA THR A 144 -10.02 -9.14 -3.39
C THR A 144 -11.13 -9.91 -2.71
N PHE A 145 -12.33 -9.92 -3.30
CA PHE A 145 -13.38 -10.82 -2.86
C PHE A 145 -13.30 -12.12 -3.68
N LYS A 146 -12.94 -13.22 -3.03
CA LYS A 146 -12.86 -14.55 -3.64
C LYS A 146 -14.18 -15.30 -3.44
N GLY A 147 -14.71 -15.87 -4.52
CA GLY A 147 -15.99 -16.57 -4.46
C GLY A 147 -16.34 -17.29 -5.76
N SER A 148 -17.36 -18.15 -5.68
CA SER A 148 -17.93 -18.80 -6.86
C SER A 148 -18.70 -17.76 -7.70
N VAL A 149 -18.38 -17.68 -8.98
CA VAL A 149 -19.06 -16.76 -9.90
C VAL A 149 -20.40 -17.32 -10.37
N ALA A 150 -21.36 -16.45 -10.67
CA ALA A 150 -22.66 -16.84 -11.22
C ALA A 150 -22.56 -17.20 -12.70
N ASP A 151 -23.33 -18.20 -13.14
CA ASP A 151 -23.25 -18.75 -14.50
C ASP A 151 -23.58 -17.74 -15.62
N PHE A 152 -24.24 -16.63 -15.28
CA PHE A 152 -24.68 -15.62 -16.23
C PHE A 152 -23.87 -14.31 -16.16
N ASN A 153 -23.02 -14.14 -15.15
CA ASN A 153 -22.15 -12.97 -15.04
C ASN A 153 -20.96 -13.29 -14.10
N PRO A 154 -19.71 -13.25 -14.62
CA PRO A 154 -18.52 -13.59 -13.83
C PRO A 154 -18.21 -12.58 -12.71
N ALA A 155 -18.77 -11.37 -12.76
CA ALA A 155 -18.58 -10.37 -11.72
C ALA A 155 -19.50 -10.56 -10.51
N LEU A 156 -20.51 -11.45 -10.60
CA LEU A 156 -21.52 -11.64 -9.57
C LEU A 156 -21.30 -12.93 -8.78
N LEU A 157 -21.59 -12.88 -7.49
CA LEU A 157 -21.44 -14.02 -6.57
C LEU A 157 -22.61 -14.97 -6.73
N ARG A 158 -22.31 -16.24 -7.00
CA ARG A 158 -23.29 -17.31 -7.10
C ARG A 158 -23.97 -17.53 -5.75
N THR A 159 -25.29 -17.64 -5.78
CA THR A 159 -26.08 -18.10 -4.62
C THR A 159 -26.46 -19.57 -4.76
N SER A 160 -27.08 -20.13 -3.73
CA SER A 160 -27.72 -21.44 -3.77
C SER A 160 -28.92 -21.53 -4.73
N VAL A 161 -29.43 -20.39 -5.23
CA VAL A 161 -30.57 -20.32 -6.15
C VAL A 161 -30.10 -19.96 -7.55
N ASN A 162 -30.36 -20.84 -8.51
CA ASN A 162 -30.00 -20.62 -9.92
C ASN A 162 -30.71 -19.38 -10.49
N GLY A 163 -29.96 -18.53 -11.18
CA GLY A 163 -30.47 -17.26 -11.71
C GLY A 163 -30.56 -16.12 -10.69
N LEU A 164 -30.20 -16.35 -9.43
CA LEU A 164 -30.00 -15.31 -8.41
C LEU A 164 -28.52 -15.21 -8.06
N ALA A 165 -27.98 -13.98 -8.09
CA ALA A 165 -26.60 -13.69 -7.75
C ALA A 165 -26.53 -12.45 -6.84
N ILE A 166 -25.37 -12.21 -6.23
CA ILE A 166 -25.10 -11.01 -5.43
C ILE A 166 -24.05 -10.15 -6.13
N LYS A 167 -24.40 -8.90 -6.41
CA LYS A 167 -23.47 -7.85 -6.86
C LYS A 167 -22.80 -7.25 -5.63
N LEU A 168 -21.49 -7.07 -5.70
CA LEU A 168 -20.69 -6.43 -4.65
C LEU A 168 -20.24 -5.05 -5.13
N LEU A 169 -20.35 -4.05 -4.27
CA LEU A 169 -19.97 -2.68 -4.57
C LEU A 169 -19.03 -2.15 -3.50
N LEU A 170 -17.88 -1.63 -3.92
CA LEU A 170 -16.90 -1.01 -3.05
C LEU A 170 -16.81 0.49 -3.36
N GLY A 171 -17.34 1.30 -2.45
CA GLY A 171 -17.74 2.68 -2.72
C GLY A 171 -18.83 2.70 -3.78
N GLU A 172 -18.66 3.59 -4.76
CA GLU A 172 -19.61 3.75 -5.88
C GLU A 172 -19.33 2.80 -7.07
N ARG A 173 -18.40 1.84 -6.92
CA ARG A 173 -17.94 1.00 -8.02
C ARG A 173 -18.25 -0.46 -7.76
N GLU A 174 -18.71 -1.15 -8.81
CA GLU A 174 -18.84 -2.60 -8.78
C GLU A 174 -17.47 -3.26 -8.58
N LEU A 175 -17.44 -4.23 -7.68
CA LEU A 175 -16.26 -5.05 -7.41
C LEU A 175 -16.37 -6.34 -8.21
N VAL A 176 -15.47 -6.53 -9.18
CA VAL A 176 -15.39 -7.77 -9.94
C VAL A 176 -14.82 -8.87 -9.05
N LEU A 177 -15.50 -10.01 -9.00
CA LEU A 177 -15.06 -11.15 -8.22
C LEU A 177 -13.71 -11.68 -8.67
N ASN A 178 -12.96 -12.19 -7.70
CA ASN A 178 -11.66 -12.83 -7.89
C ASN A 178 -10.54 -11.92 -8.43
N GLU A 179 -10.83 -10.67 -8.74
CA GLU A 179 -9.88 -9.66 -9.19
C GLU A 179 -9.48 -8.70 -8.07
N PRO A 180 -8.19 -8.33 -7.96
CA PRO A 180 -7.73 -7.41 -6.95
C PRO A 180 -8.13 -5.97 -7.26
N ARG A 181 -8.68 -5.28 -6.26
CA ARG A 181 -8.99 -3.86 -6.30
C ARG A 181 -8.06 -3.09 -5.38
N GLN A 182 -7.30 -2.16 -5.93
CA GLN A 182 -6.46 -1.27 -5.11
C GLN A 182 -7.33 -0.35 -4.24
N ILE A 183 -6.93 -0.21 -2.98
CA ILE A 183 -7.55 0.69 -1.99
C ILE A 183 -6.46 1.49 -1.27
N SER A 184 -6.79 2.70 -0.79
CA SER A 184 -5.82 3.52 -0.03
C SER A 184 -5.55 2.90 1.34
N LEU A 185 -4.35 3.08 1.88
CA LEU A 185 -4.04 2.74 3.26
C LEU A 185 -4.83 3.55 4.28
N ASP A 186 -5.33 4.73 3.91
CA ASP A 186 -6.26 5.50 4.75
C ASP A 186 -7.56 4.73 5.05
N SER A 187 -7.87 3.73 4.24
CA SER A 187 -9.02 2.82 4.42
C SER A 187 -8.93 1.99 5.71
N LEU A 188 -7.77 1.94 6.38
CA LEU A 188 -7.64 1.33 7.70
C LEU A 188 -8.42 2.10 8.78
N GLN A 189 -8.47 3.42 8.67
CA GLN A 189 -9.23 4.26 9.60
C GLN A 189 -10.65 4.51 9.10
N LYS A 190 -10.79 4.76 7.81
CA LYS A 190 -12.08 5.04 7.17
C LYS A 190 -12.27 4.15 5.94
N PRO A 191 -12.70 2.89 6.12
CA PRO A 191 -12.90 1.98 5.00
C PRO A 191 -13.97 2.52 4.04
N PRO A 192 -13.80 2.32 2.72
CA PRO A 192 -14.86 2.62 1.77
C PRO A 192 -16.10 1.78 2.08
N ALA A 193 -17.29 2.32 1.80
CA ALA A 193 -18.53 1.57 1.92
C ALA A 193 -18.45 0.28 1.12
N PHE A 194 -18.85 -0.84 1.70
CA PHE A 194 -18.90 -2.12 1.00
C PHE A 194 -20.33 -2.64 1.09
N GLU A 195 -20.95 -2.90 -0.05
CA GLU A 195 -22.36 -3.23 -0.13
C GLU A 195 -22.59 -4.49 -0.95
N ALA A 196 -23.65 -5.22 -0.60
CA ALA A 196 -24.15 -6.37 -1.33
C ALA A 196 -25.56 -6.09 -1.84
N VAL A 197 -25.84 -6.46 -3.10
CA VAL A 197 -27.14 -6.22 -3.73
C VAL A 197 -27.58 -7.45 -4.54
N PRO A 198 -28.79 -7.97 -4.35
CA PRO A 198 -29.25 -9.13 -5.10
C PRO A 198 -29.57 -8.76 -6.55
N VAL A 199 -29.15 -9.61 -7.49
CA VAL A 199 -29.37 -9.47 -8.93
C VAL A 199 -30.03 -10.74 -9.46
N LYS A 200 -31.08 -10.56 -10.27
CA LYS A 200 -31.77 -11.64 -10.95
C LYS A 200 -31.36 -11.68 -12.42
N LYS A 201 -31.08 -12.88 -12.93
CA LYS A 201 -30.85 -13.12 -14.35
C LYS A 201 -32.08 -12.74 -15.17
N VAL A 202 -31.89 -12.02 -16.27
CA VAL A 202 -32.98 -11.63 -17.18
C VAL A 202 -33.71 -12.87 -17.69
N GLY A 203 -35.05 -12.86 -17.59
CA GLY A 203 -35.91 -13.98 -18.00
C GLY A 203 -35.94 -15.17 -17.04
N ALA A 204 -35.17 -15.17 -15.95
CA ALA A 204 -35.19 -16.26 -14.98
C ALA A 204 -36.46 -16.23 -14.11
N GLN A 205 -37.04 -17.42 -13.91
CA GLN A 205 -38.08 -17.65 -12.91
C GLN A 205 -37.41 -18.17 -11.65
N LEU A 206 -37.49 -17.38 -10.57
CA LEU A 206 -36.93 -17.76 -9.28
C LEU A 206 -38.02 -18.43 -8.43
N ALA A 207 -37.66 -19.52 -7.75
CA ALA A 207 -38.52 -20.14 -6.75
C ALA A 207 -38.58 -19.28 -5.47
N LEU A 208 -39.69 -19.37 -4.74
CA LEU A 208 -39.79 -18.80 -3.39
C LEU A 208 -39.05 -19.73 -2.42
N SER A 209 -37.80 -19.40 -2.12
CA SER A 209 -36.98 -20.15 -1.19
C SER A 209 -36.00 -19.24 -0.46
N GLU A 210 -35.41 -19.77 0.60
CA GLU A 210 -34.21 -19.19 1.19
C GLU A 210 -33.04 -19.30 0.19
N PHE A 211 -32.10 -18.36 0.27
CA PHE A 211 -30.87 -18.40 -0.50
C PHE A 211 -29.67 -18.05 0.39
N ASN A 212 -28.52 -18.63 0.08
CA ASN A 212 -27.25 -18.30 0.71
C ASN A 212 -26.13 -18.14 -0.32
N ALA A 213 -25.07 -17.45 0.08
CA ALA A 213 -23.85 -17.27 -0.67
C ALA A 213 -22.69 -17.07 0.32
N SER A 214 -21.50 -17.54 -0.05
CA SER A 214 -20.31 -17.43 0.78
C SER A 214 -19.10 -17.09 -0.08
N GLY A 215 -18.18 -16.33 0.49
CA GLY A 215 -16.91 -15.98 -0.12
C GLY A 215 -15.89 -15.57 0.94
N LEU A 216 -14.69 -15.26 0.48
CA LEU A 216 -13.57 -14.82 1.31
C LEU A 216 -13.17 -13.40 0.90
N LEU A 217 -13.17 -12.49 1.87
CA LEU A 217 -12.63 -11.14 1.68
C LEU A 217 -11.15 -11.14 2.05
N LEU A 218 -10.28 -10.96 1.06
CA LEU A 218 -8.84 -10.98 1.20
C LEU A 218 -8.26 -9.56 1.07
N VAL A 219 -7.30 -9.23 1.93
CA VAL A 219 -6.49 -8.01 1.86
C VAL A 219 -5.03 -8.39 1.73
N GLU A 220 -4.35 -7.79 0.76
CA GLU A 220 -2.95 -8.03 0.45
C GLU A 220 -2.19 -6.71 0.43
N LEU A 221 -1.02 -6.69 1.08
CA LEU A 221 -0.05 -5.59 1.03
C LEU A 221 1.08 -5.95 0.07
N TYR A 222 1.53 -4.98 -0.73
CA TYR A 222 2.59 -5.15 -1.73
C TYR A 222 3.42 -3.89 -1.93
#